data_AF-A0A8D5U2B4-F1
#
_entry.id   AF-A0A8D5U2B4-F1
#
_cell.length_a   1.000
_cell.length_b   1.000
_cell.length_c   1.000
_cell.angle_alpha   90.00
_cell.angle_beta   90.00
_cell.angle_gamma   90.00
#
_symmetry.space_group_name_H-M   'P 1'
#
loop_
_entity.id
_entity.type
_entity.pdbx_description
1 polymer ?
#
loop_
_entity_poly.entity_id
_entity_poly.type
_entity_poly.pdbx_seq_one_letter_code
_entity_poly.pdbx_strand_id
1 'polypeptide(L)'
;MKAPLSLRIRTEKGDKIYYLLLGIIWIIYIVDEIALIVLKNLFVYLLLLSSFLVTMTVLFVLVRPLDLRLTPKKLILGKFKLPLKAIRELRISNLRHLKGNYVADLTIVYDSGALTVSGVKNWRDVLETYQRYSRENK
;
A
#
# COMPACT_ATOMS: atom_id res chain seq x y z
N MET A 1 -24.76 -7.40 5.48
CA MET A 1 -23.33 -7.78 5.50
C MET A 1 -22.55 -6.75 6.32
N LYS A 2 -21.79 -7.19 7.33
CA LYS A 2 -21.00 -6.32 8.23
C LYS A 2 -19.86 -5.65 7.45
N ALA A 3 -19.59 -4.36 7.69
CA ALA A 3 -18.43 -3.71 7.05
C ALA A 3 -17.12 -4.34 7.57
N PRO A 4 -16.09 -4.49 6.72
CA PRO A 4 -14.79 -5.02 7.17
C PRO A 4 -14.18 -4.12 8.24
N LEU A 5 -13.35 -4.66 9.13
CA LEU A 5 -12.66 -3.86 10.17
C LEU A 5 -11.64 -2.87 9.57
N SER A 6 -11.13 -3.19 8.39
CA SER A 6 -10.28 -2.29 7.58
C SER A 6 -10.32 -2.73 6.11
N LEU A 7 -10.32 -1.77 5.20
CA LEU A 7 -10.24 -2.01 3.76
C LEU A 7 -8.93 -1.42 3.22
N ARG A 8 -8.10 -2.25 2.58
CA ARG A 8 -6.89 -1.77 1.89
C ARG A 8 -7.27 -1.21 0.52
N ILE A 9 -6.81 0.00 0.21
CA ILE A 9 -6.97 0.66 -1.10
C ILE A 9 -5.82 0.19 -1.99
N ARG A 10 -6.14 -0.49 -3.08
CA ARG A 10 -5.16 -1.01 -4.05
C ARG A 10 -4.98 -0.01 -5.17
N THR A 11 -3.73 0.36 -5.45
CA THR A 11 -3.39 1.29 -6.53
C THR A 11 -2.43 0.63 -7.51
N GLU A 12 -2.50 1.03 -8.79
CA GLU A 12 -1.59 0.50 -9.81
C GLU A 12 -0.12 0.82 -9.51
N LYS A 13 0.17 2.05 -9.08
CA LYS A 13 1.52 2.45 -8.65
C LYS A 13 1.96 1.65 -7.42
N GLY A 14 1.06 1.45 -6.45
CA GLY A 14 1.32 0.64 -5.26
C GLY A 14 1.70 -0.80 -5.60
N ASP A 15 0.95 -1.42 -6.51
CA ASP A 15 1.22 -2.79 -6.96
C ASP A 15 2.54 -2.88 -7.74
N LYS A 16 2.81 -1.94 -8.66
CA LYS A 16 4.08 -1.89 -9.41
C LYS A 16 5.30 -1.80 -8.49
N ILE A 17 5.24 -0.91 -7.51
CA ILE A 17 6.32 -0.73 -6.52
C ILE A 17 6.47 -2.00 -5.67
N TYR A 18 5.35 -2.60 -5.24
CA TYR A 18 5.37 -3.84 -4.48
C TYR A 18 6.09 -4.97 -5.23
N TYR A 19 5.74 -5.21 -6.50
CA TYR A 19 6.37 -6.25 -7.31
C TYR A 19 7.85 -5.94 -7.62
N LEU A 20 8.20 -4.68 -7.84
CA LEU A 20 9.60 -4.28 -8.04
C LEU A 20 10.45 -4.56 -6.79
N LEU A 21 9.95 -4.21 -5.61
CA LEU A 21 10.64 -4.50 -4.35
C LEU A 21 10.75 -6.01 -4.10
N LEU A 22 9.67 -6.76 -4.38
CA LEU A 22 9.70 -8.22 -4.30
C LEU A 22 10.76 -8.82 -5.24
N GLY A 23 10.89 -8.29 -6.46
CA GLY A 23 11.92 -8.71 -7.41
C GLY A 23 13.34 -8.45 -6.90
N ILE A 24 13.59 -7.27 -6.32
CA ILE A 24 14.89 -6.94 -5.70
C ILE A 24 15.20 -7.91 -4.54
N ILE A 25 14.22 -8.23 -3.71
CA ILE A 25 14.37 -9.20 -2.62
C ILE A 25 14.81 -10.57 -3.14
N TRP A 26 14.14 -11.06 -4.19
CA TRP A 26 14.49 -12.33 -4.82
C TRP A 26 15.92 -12.34 -5.37
N ILE A 27 16.36 -11.24 -5.99
CA ILE A 27 17.74 -11.13 -6.51
C ILE A 27 18.76 -11.21 -5.38
N ILE A 28 18.55 -10.45 -4.29
CA ILE A 28 19.44 -10.46 -3.12
C ILE A 28 19.52 -11.87 -2.53
N TYR A 29 18.37 -12.52 -2.33
CA TYR A 29 18.31 -13.87 -1.80
C TYR A 29 19.10 -14.87 -2.65
N ILE A 30 18.98 -14.83 -3.99
CA ILE A 30 19.73 -15.71 -4.89
C ILE A 30 21.24 -15.44 -4.79
N VAL A 31 21.65 -14.18 -4.73
CA VAL A 31 23.07 -13.81 -4.59
C VAL A 31 23.64 -14.32 -3.26
N ASP A 32 22.90 -14.18 -2.17
CA ASP A 32 23.32 -14.64 -0.84
C ASP A 32 23.46 -16.18 -0.80
N GLU A 33 22.52 -16.93 -1.38
CA GLU A 33 22.59 -18.40 -1.48
C GLU A 33 23.80 -18.87 -2.31
N ILE A 34 24.08 -18.23 -3.45
CA ILE A 34 25.25 -18.55 -4.28
C ILE A 34 26.55 -18.26 -3.50
N ALA A 35 26.61 -17.10 -2.82
CA ALA A 35 27.77 -16.72 -2.03
C ALA A 35 28.05 -17.71 -0.90
N LEU A 36 27.01 -18.21 -0.23
CA LEU A 36 27.10 -19.20 0.83
C LEU A 36 27.70 -20.51 0.32
N ILE A 37 27.24 -21.01 -0.83
CA ILE A 37 27.73 -22.25 -1.45
C ILE A 37 29.21 -22.14 -1.84
N VAL A 38 29.62 -20.98 -2.38
CA VAL A 38 30.98 -20.77 -2.89
C VAL A 38 31.98 -20.53 -1.75
N LEU A 39 31.62 -19.71 -0.76
CA LEU A 39 32.58 -19.25 0.25
C LEU A 39 32.75 -20.22 1.42
N LYS A 40 31.76 -21.08 1.72
CA LYS A 40 31.79 -22.10 2.81
C LYS A 40 32.39 -21.60 4.13
N ASN A 41 32.19 -20.32 4.44
CA ASN A 41 32.78 -19.66 5.59
C ASN A 41 31.68 -19.09 6.49
N LEU A 42 31.68 -19.52 7.75
CA LEU A 42 30.70 -19.13 8.76
C LEU A 42 30.67 -17.61 9.01
N PHE A 43 31.82 -16.94 8.93
CA PHE A 43 31.89 -15.49 9.11
C PHE A 43 31.21 -14.74 7.97
N VAL A 44 31.37 -15.23 6.74
CA VAL A 44 30.70 -14.68 5.55
C VAL A 44 29.20 -14.94 5.63
N TYR A 45 28.78 -16.11 6.14
CA TYR A 45 27.37 -16.41 6.37
C TYR A 45 26.70 -15.41 7.33
N LEU A 46 27.34 -15.09 8.46
CA LEU A 46 26.79 -14.12 9.42
C LEU A 46 26.69 -12.70 8.85
N LEU A 47 27.67 -12.29 8.04
CA LEU A 47 27.63 -11.01 7.32
C LEU A 47 26.47 -10.95 6.32
N LEU A 48 26.28 -11.99 5.49
CA LEU A 48 25.17 -12.07 4.54
C LEU A 48 23.81 -12.04 5.24
N LEU A 49 23.65 -12.82 6.32
CA LEU A 49 22.42 -12.83 7.12
C LEU A 49 22.09 -11.45 7.71
N SER A 50 23.10 -10.73 8.21
CA SER A 50 22.91 -9.37 8.73
C SER A 50 22.53 -8.38 7.63
N SER A 51 23.16 -8.46 6.46
CA SER A 51 22.85 -7.63 5.29
C SER A 51 21.42 -7.87 4.80
N PHE A 52 20.99 -9.13 4.75
CA PHE A 52 19.63 -9.51 4.41
C PHE A 52 18.60 -8.91 5.38
N LEU A 53 18.82 -9.03 6.70
CA LEU A 53 17.93 -8.46 7.71
C LEU A 53 17.83 -6.93 7.62
N VAL A 54 18.95 -6.23 7.40
CA VAL A 54 18.97 -4.78 7.21
C VAL A 54 18.19 -4.40 5.95
N THR A 55 18.41 -5.13 4.84
CA THR A 55 17.69 -4.90 3.58
C THR A 55 16.19 -5.10 3.76
N MET A 56 15.76 -6.18 4.43
CA MET A 56 14.33 -6.41 4.74
C MET A 56 13.73 -5.28 5.56
N THR A 57 14.47 -4.77 6.54
CA THR A 57 14.02 -3.68 7.40
C THR A 57 13.85 -2.37 6.60
N VAL A 58 14.85 -2.02 5.78
CA VAL A 58 14.81 -0.84 4.92
C VAL A 58 13.65 -0.93 3.93
N LEU A 59 13.45 -2.09 3.30
CA LEU A 59 12.37 -2.32 2.35
C LEU A 59 11.01 -2.21 3.02
N PHE A 60 10.81 -2.83 4.19
CA PHE A 60 9.56 -2.73 4.95
C PHE A 60 9.21 -1.27 5.29
N VAL A 61 10.20 -0.46 5.67
CA VAL A 61 10.04 0.98 5.91
C VAL A 61 9.70 1.73 4.62
N LEU A 62 10.30 1.36 3.49
CA LEU A 62 10.04 1.96 2.17
C LEU A 62 8.62 1.68 1.67
N VAL A 63 8.03 0.52 1.99
CA VAL A 63 6.68 0.15 1.52
C VAL A 63 5.57 0.72 2.40
N ARG A 64 5.84 0.99 3.69
CA ARG A 64 4.88 1.60 4.62
C ARG A 64 4.17 2.87 4.09
N PRO A 65 4.84 3.84 3.44
CA PRO A 65 4.17 5.01 2.89
C PRO A 65 3.21 4.71 1.72
N LEU A 66 3.22 3.49 1.16
CA LEU A 66 2.25 3.05 0.15
C LEU A 66 1.01 2.38 0.78
N ASP A 67 0.94 2.32 2.11
CA ASP A 67 -0.18 1.72 2.79
C ASP A 67 -1.38 2.68 2.81
N LEU A 68 -2.29 2.44 1.87
CA LEU A 68 -3.55 3.16 1.76
C LEU A 68 -4.64 2.26 2.36
N ARG A 69 -5.27 2.70 3.46
CA ARG A 69 -6.30 1.93 4.15
C ARG A 69 -7.45 2.82 4.62
N LEU A 70 -8.66 2.32 4.48
CA LEU A 70 -9.85 2.88 5.09
C LEU A 70 -10.21 2.05 6.32
N THR A 71 -10.39 2.70 7.47
CA THR A 71 -10.86 2.10 8.72
C THR A 71 -12.10 2.83 9.20
N PRO A 72 -12.94 2.27 10.09
CA PRO A 72 -14.16 2.93 10.57
C PRO A 72 -13.93 4.30 11.23
N LYS A 73 -12.70 4.59 11.69
CA LYS A 73 -12.35 5.84 12.37
C LYS A 73 -11.59 6.82 11.49
N LYS A 74 -10.72 6.33 10.60
CA LYS A 74 -9.76 7.15 9.85
C LYS A 74 -9.46 6.55 8.47
N LEU A 75 -9.17 7.43 7.52
CA LEU A 75 -8.54 7.13 6.26
C LEU A 75 -7.02 7.34 6.39
N ILE A 76 -6.25 6.31 6.06
CA ILE A 76 -4.79 6.30 6.12
C ILE A 76 -4.30 6.31 4.67
N LEU A 77 -3.48 7.31 4.35
CA LEU A 77 -2.88 7.52 3.03
C LEU A 77 -1.37 7.67 3.23
N GLY A 78 -0.69 6.53 3.38
CA GLY A 78 0.73 6.53 3.75
C GLY A 78 0.97 7.17 5.12
N LYS A 79 1.66 8.32 5.15
CA LYS A 79 1.90 9.08 6.39
C LYS A 79 0.70 9.94 6.81
N PHE A 80 -0.20 10.26 5.89
CA PHE A 80 -1.37 11.08 6.18
C PHE A 80 -2.47 10.24 6.82
N LYS A 81 -2.97 10.68 7.98
CA LYS A 81 -4.08 10.03 8.68
C LYS A 81 -5.21 11.04 8.84
N LEU A 82 -6.23 10.90 8.02
CA LEU A 82 -7.41 11.77 8.03
C LEU A 82 -8.54 11.10 8.82
N PRO A 83 -9.09 11.73 9.87
CA PRO A 83 -10.29 11.21 10.52
C PRO A 83 -11.46 11.23 9.54
N LEU A 84 -12.28 10.18 9.56
CA LEU A 84 -13.42 10.04 8.65
C LEU A 84 -14.38 11.23 8.72
N LYS A 85 -14.56 11.78 9.92
CA LYS A 85 -15.41 12.96 10.18
C LYS A 85 -14.92 14.25 9.50
N ALA A 86 -13.64 14.34 9.17
CA ALA A 86 -13.08 15.50 8.46
C ALA A 86 -13.22 15.40 6.94
N ILE A 87 -13.62 14.24 6.42
CA ILE A 87 -13.83 14.04 4.98
C ILE A 87 -15.22 14.57 4.64
N ARG A 88 -15.27 15.62 3.82
CA ARG A 88 -16.52 16.20 3.33
C ARG A 88 -17.08 15.38 2.18
N GLU A 89 -16.21 15.03 1.24
CA GLU A 89 -16.64 14.38 0.02
C GLU A 89 -15.55 13.46 -0.51
N LEU A 90 -15.99 12.35 -1.11
CA LEU A 90 -15.13 11.40 -1.78
C LEU A 90 -15.59 11.29 -3.23
N ARG A 91 -14.81 11.86 -4.14
CA ARG A 91 -15.11 11.94 -5.57
C ARG A 91 -14.32 10.90 -6.34
N ILE A 92 -14.96 10.34 -7.35
CA ILE A 92 -14.28 9.52 -8.35
C ILE A 92 -14.15 10.31 -9.64
N SER A 93 -12.96 10.24 -10.22
CA SER A 93 -12.58 10.92 -11.44
C SER A 93 -11.76 9.99 -12.33
N ASN A 94 -11.66 10.30 -13.63
CA ASN A 94 -10.82 9.58 -14.59
C ASN A 94 -10.95 8.05 -14.55
N LEU A 95 -12.18 7.55 -14.70
CA LEU A 95 -12.43 6.12 -14.82
C LEU A 95 -11.82 5.61 -16.13
N ARG A 96 -10.83 4.73 -16.02
CA ARG A 96 -10.07 4.19 -17.16
C ARG A 96 -10.03 2.68 -17.09
N HIS A 97 -10.06 2.04 -18.25
CA HIS A 97 -9.85 0.61 -18.37
C HIS A 97 -8.37 0.34 -18.65
N LEU A 98 -7.71 -0.44 -17.79
CA LEU A 98 -6.28 -0.68 -17.85
C LEU A 98 -5.98 -2.17 -17.64
N LYS A 99 -5.41 -2.82 -18.67
CA LYS A 99 -5.03 -4.25 -18.65
C LYS A 99 -6.14 -5.18 -18.11
N GLY A 100 -7.38 -5.01 -18.56
CA GLY A 100 -8.52 -5.85 -18.17
C GLY A 100 -9.17 -5.49 -16.82
N ASN A 101 -8.74 -4.41 -16.16
CA ASN A 101 -9.34 -3.92 -14.92
C ASN A 101 -9.75 -2.44 -15.03
N TYR A 102 -10.86 -2.08 -14.37
CA TYR A 102 -11.26 -0.68 -14.22
C TYR A 102 -10.49 -0.02 -13.07
N VAL A 103 -9.79 1.06 -13.37
CA VAL A 103 -9.08 1.91 -12.40
C VAL A 103 -9.67 3.31 -12.42
N ALA A 104 -9.70 3.97 -11.26
CA ALA A 104 -10.19 5.34 -11.17
C ALA A 104 -9.32 6.18 -10.23
N ASP A 105 -9.32 7.48 -10.44
CA ASP A 105 -8.65 8.44 -9.57
C ASP A 105 -9.62 8.86 -8.45
N LEU A 106 -9.18 8.69 -7.21
CA LEU A 106 -9.97 8.90 -6.00
C LEU A 106 -9.57 10.24 -5.36
N THR A 107 -10.46 11.22 -5.38
CA THR A 107 -10.23 12.54 -4.79
C THR A 107 -10.96 12.65 -3.47
N ILE A 108 -10.22 12.90 -2.40
CA ILE A 108 -10.72 13.04 -1.04
C ILE A 108 -10.71 14.52 -0.70
N VAL A 109 -11.88 15.11 -0.52
CA VAL A 109 -12.06 16.51 -0.14
C VAL A 109 -12.31 16.58 1.37
N TYR A 110 -11.53 17.36 2.07
CA TYR A 110 -11.60 17.57 3.52
C TYR A 110 -11.47 19.06 3.85
N ASP A 111 -11.70 19.45 5.11
CA ASP A 111 -11.79 20.86 5.51
C ASP A 111 -10.58 21.72 5.11
N SER A 112 -9.38 21.15 5.13
CA SER A 112 -8.12 21.86 4.86
C SER A 112 -7.53 21.59 3.46
N GLY A 113 -8.27 20.95 2.55
CA GLY A 113 -7.83 20.75 1.17
C GLY A 113 -8.41 19.52 0.49
N ALA A 114 -7.78 19.13 -0.63
CA ALA A 114 -8.13 17.92 -1.36
C ALA A 114 -6.89 17.09 -1.69
N LEU A 115 -7.00 15.77 -1.59
CA LEU A 115 -5.94 14.83 -1.92
C LEU A 115 -6.42 13.83 -2.97
N THR A 116 -5.64 13.67 -4.04
CA THR A 116 -5.98 12.76 -5.14
C THR A 116 -5.08 11.54 -5.13
N VAL A 117 -5.68 10.35 -5.11
CA VAL A 117 -5.02 9.06 -5.25
C VAL A 117 -5.31 8.51 -6.63
N SER A 118 -4.29 8.47 -7.49
CA SER A 118 -4.45 8.00 -8.87
C SER A 118 -4.48 6.47 -8.99
N GLY A 119 -5.29 5.95 -9.91
CA GLY A 119 -5.22 4.56 -10.35
C GLY A 119 -5.64 3.53 -9.30
N VAL A 120 -6.70 3.82 -8.53
CA VAL A 120 -7.29 2.91 -7.55
C VAL A 120 -8.06 1.80 -8.27
N LYS A 121 -7.69 0.54 -8.02
CA LYS A 121 -8.30 -0.65 -8.64
C LYS A 121 -9.62 -1.05 -7.98
N ASN A 122 -9.68 -0.96 -6.65
CA ASN A 122 -10.87 -1.33 -5.87
C ASN A 122 -11.72 -0.12 -5.46
N TRP A 123 -11.86 0.86 -6.37
CA TRP A 123 -12.54 2.13 -6.08
C TRP A 123 -14.01 1.94 -5.67
N ARG A 124 -14.70 0.91 -6.19
CA ARG A 124 -16.08 0.57 -5.82
C ARG A 124 -16.18 0.19 -4.34
N ASP A 125 -15.36 -0.76 -3.92
CA ASP A 125 -15.31 -1.23 -2.53
C ASP A 125 -14.99 -0.08 -1.56
N VAL A 126 -14.10 0.82 -1.97
CA VAL A 126 -13.70 1.99 -1.18
C VAL A 126 -14.87 2.94 -0.99
N LEU A 127 -15.61 3.27 -2.05
CA LEU A 127 -16.80 4.12 -1.95
C LEU A 127 -17.88 3.49 -1.08
N GLU A 128 -18.22 2.22 -1.33
CA GLU A 128 -19.26 1.53 -0.59
C GLU A 128 -18.91 1.43 0.90
N THR A 129 -17.66 1.09 1.21
CA THR A 129 -17.20 0.98 2.60
C THR A 129 -17.16 2.34 3.27
N TYR A 130 -16.72 3.40 2.56
CA TYR A 130 -16.77 4.78 3.08
C TYR A 130 -18.19 5.21 3.41
N GLN A 131 -19.15 4.98 2.51
CA GLN A 131 -20.56 5.32 2.75
C GLN A 131 -21.14 4.58 3.94
N ARG A 132 -20.78 3.31 4.15
CA ARG A 132 -21.19 2.54 5.33
C ARG A 132 -20.60 3.13 6.60
N TYR A 133 -19.28 3.36 6.66
CA TYR A 133 -18.65 3.98 7.82
C TYR A 133 -19.17 5.39 8.12
N SER A 134 -19.50 6.17 7.09
CA SER A 134 -20.09 7.49 7.26
C SER A 134 -21.51 7.43 7.83
N ARG A 135 -22.30 6.39 7.50
CA ARG A 135 -23.63 6.18 8.09
C ARG A 135 -23.55 5.69 9.53
N GLU A 136 -22.61 4.81 9.85
CA GLU A 136 -22.42 4.25 11.20
C GLU A 136 -21.84 5.26 12.20
N ASN A 137 -21.19 6.34 11.74
CA ASN A 137 -20.58 7.37 12.58
C ASN A 137 -21.37 8.70 12.62
N LYS A 138 -22.55 8.75 11.97
CA LYS A 138 -23.51 9.86 12.10
C LYS A 138 -24.44 9.57 13.27
#